data_AF-A0A0Q1AF96-F1
#
_entry.id   AF-A0A0Q1AF96-F1
#
_cell.length_a   1.000
_cell.length_b   1.000
_cell.length_c   1.000
_cell.angle_alpha   90.00
_cell.angle_beta   90.00
_cell.angle_gamma   90.00
#
_symmetry.space_group_name_H-M   'P 1'
#
loop_
_entity.id
_entity.type
_entity.pdbx_description
1 polymer ?
#
loop_
_entity_poly.entity_id
_entity_poly.type
_entity_poly.pdbx_seq_one_letter_code
_entity_poly.pdbx_strand_id
1 'polypeptide(L)'
;MKELIGIEFNFPYSSLIKIADLINYDGPLLSHFVNPKGDNFLFYWVDVNENYNRWLLIRIDLYTLQNYLQKKIPLHDIVSNPNDGFVYSVDIDHDINYTNSKMVFAFNLFEEYIPSKESFYEFEPQEEVDLFSLSLQQKSGLLELHISGQGIKYGSIPLDKYSVIIPKIEDIRKNLASKYISLYKNNKDLKLDKDAIL
;
A
#
# COMPACT_ATOMS: atom_id res chain seq x y z
N MET A 1 -8.65 25.59 -1.43
CA MET A 1 -9.73 24.90 -0.68
C MET A 1 -11.06 25.63 -0.73
N LYS A 2 -11.95 25.15 -1.60
CA LYS A 2 -13.35 25.62 -1.73
C LYS A 2 -14.26 24.97 -0.68
N GLU A 3 -15.41 25.55 -0.38
CA GLU A 3 -16.35 24.92 0.54
C GLU A 3 -17.18 23.84 -0.18
N LEU A 4 -17.18 22.62 0.36
CA LEU A 4 -17.97 21.51 -0.20
C LEU A 4 -19.39 21.49 0.38
N ILE A 5 -20.36 21.30 -0.52
CA ILE A 5 -21.77 21.10 -0.20
C ILE A 5 -21.98 19.62 0.11
N GLY A 6 -22.20 19.31 1.38
CA GLY A 6 -22.34 17.94 1.86
C GLY A 6 -22.97 17.87 3.25
N ILE A 7 -23.13 16.65 3.74
CA ILE A 7 -23.69 16.35 5.06
C ILE A 7 -22.51 16.11 6.00
N GLU A 8 -22.46 16.79 7.15
CA GLU A 8 -21.45 16.49 8.16
C GLU A 8 -21.54 15.03 8.59
N PHE A 9 -20.39 14.36 8.62
CA PHE A 9 -20.34 12.94 8.92
C PHE A 9 -19.12 12.64 9.77
N ASN A 10 -19.28 11.90 10.87
CA ASN A 10 -18.15 11.47 11.68
C ASN A 10 -17.67 10.09 11.21
N PHE A 11 -16.66 10.07 10.35
CA PHE A 11 -16.07 8.83 9.86
C PHE A 11 -14.99 8.32 10.84
N PRO A 12 -14.95 7.01 11.18
CA PRO A 12 -13.98 6.46 12.13
C PRO A 12 -12.60 6.24 11.49
N TYR A 13 -11.90 7.33 11.14
CA TYR A 13 -10.62 7.31 10.42
C TYR A 13 -9.53 6.48 11.10
N SER A 14 -9.43 6.57 12.43
CA SER A 14 -8.44 5.85 13.24
C SER A 14 -8.55 4.32 13.18
N SER A 15 -9.68 3.80 12.70
CA SER A 15 -9.90 2.35 12.53
C SER A 15 -9.42 1.80 11.19
N LEU A 16 -9.05 2.67 10.26
CA LEU A 16 -8.59 2.27 8.94
C LEU A 16 -7.16 1.75 8.98
N ILE A 17 -6.93 0.66 8.26
CA ILE A 17 -5.62 0.06 8.08
C ILE A 17 -5.16 0.37 6.66
N LYS A 18 -4.01 1.03 6.52
CA LYS A 18 -3.39 1.29 5.22
C LYS A 18 -2.87 -0.02 4.64
N ILE A 19 -3.23 -0.31 3.39
CA ILE A 19 -2.79 -1.50 2.65
C ILE A 19 -1.61 -1.18 1.75
N ALA A 20 -1.72 -0.15 0.91
CA ALA A 20 -0.58 0.35 0.13
C ALA A 20 -0.82 1.78 -0.37
N ASP A 21 0.28 2.40 -0.82
CA ASP A 21 0.26 3.57 -1.69
C ASP A 21 0.17 3.11 -3.15
N LEU A 22 -0.83 3.60 -3.86
CA LEU A 22 -1.09 3.25 -5.25
C LEU A 22 -0.41 4.23 -6.20
N ILE A 23 -0.48 5.54 -5.92
CA ILE A 23 0.21 6.57 -6.71
C ILE A 23 0.98 7.46 -5.75
N ASN A 24 2.25 7.70 -6.09
CA ASN A 24 3.11 8.64 -5.39
C ASN A 24 3.49 9.81 -6.29
N TYR A 25 3.40 11.03 -5.77
CA TYR A 25 3.92 12.25 -6.35
C TYR A 25 4.39 13.16 -5.20
N ASP A 26 5.70 13.12 -4.91
CA ASP A 26 6.31 13.80 -3.75
C ASP A 26 5.60 13.50 -2.40
N GLY A 27 5.06 12.28 -2.30
CA GLY A 27 4.15 11.83 -1.25
C GLY A 27 3.01 10.98 -1.83
N PRO A 28 2.19 10.33 -0.99
CA PRO A 28 1.08 9.53 -1.48
C PRO A 28 -0.03 10.42 -2.05
N LEU A 29 -0.31 10.29 -3.34
CA LEU A 29 -1.44 10.95 -4.00
C LEU A 29 -2.71 10.10 -3.86
N LEU A 30 -2.55 8.78 -3.95
CA LEU A 30 -3.64 7.81 -3.87
C LEU A 30 -3.20 6.61 -3.03
N SER A 31 -3.94 6.30 -1.97
CA SER A 31 -3.65 5.18 -1.07
C SER A 31 -4.88 4.30 -0.87
N HIS A 32 -4.65 3.00 -0.71
CA HIS A 32 -5.70 2.03 -0.41
C HIS A 32 -5.73 1.71 1.09
N PHE A 33 -6.92 1.78 1.66
CA PHE A 33 -7.21 1.46 3.05
C PHE A 33 -8.32 0.42 3.16
N VAL A 34 -8.34 -0.30 4.28
CA VAL A 34 -9.39 -1.25 4.63
C VAL A 34 -9.90 -0.93 6.03
N ASN A 35 -11.23 -0.97 6.22
CA ASN A 35 -11.83 -0.85 7.55
C ASN A 35 -11.88 -2.22 8.27
N PRO A 36 -12.19 -2.26 9.58
CA PRO A 36 -12.27 -3.52 10.32
C PRO A 36 -13.35 -4.49 9.83
N LYS A 37 -14.31 -4.02 9.01
CA LYS A 37 -15.35 -4.85 8.39
C LYS A 37 -14.91 -5.45 7.05
N GLY A 38 -13.75 -5.06 6.52
CA GLY A 38 -13.23 -5.51 5.23
C GLY A 38 -13.66 -4.66 4.03
N ASP A 39 -14.34 -3.54 4.23
CA ASP A 39 -14.64 -2.60 3.14
C ASP A 39 -13.36 -1.88 2.70
N ASN A 40 -13.20 -1.70 1.39
CA ASN A 40 -12.04 -1.05 0.79
C ASN A 40 -12.34 0.43 0.55
N PHE A 41 -11.35 1.27 0.79
CA PHE A 41 -11.42 2.71 0.58
C PHE A 41 -10.18 3.20 -0.16
N LEU A 42 -10.37 4.13 -1.09
CA LEU A 42 -9.30 4.92 -1.68
C LEU A 42 -9.25 6.28 -1.00
N PHE A 43 -8.07 6.66 -0.51
CA PHE A 43 -7.75 8.01 -0.07
C PHE A 43 -7.08 8.73 -1.22
N TYR A 44 -7.70 9.80 -1.71
CA TYR A 44 -7.22 10.60 -2.82
C TYR A 44 -7.01 12.04 -2.39
N TRP A 45 -5.79 12.54 -2.49
CA TRP A 45 -5.47 13.93 -2.17
C TRP A 45 -5.92 14.85 -3.33
N VAL A 46 -6.65 15.92 -3.00
CA VAL A 46 -7.30 16.77 -4.02
C VAL A 46 -7.01 18.26 -3.91
N ASP A 47 -6.63 18.76 -2.73
CA ASP A 47 -6.40 20.19 -2.52
C ASP A 47 -5.54 20.40 -1.26
N VAL A 48 -4.92 21.56 -1.16
CA VAL A 48 -4.09 21.96 -0.02
C VAL A 48 -4.23 23.46 0.22
N ASN A 49 -4.15 23.87 1.47
CA ASN A 49 -3.91 25.25 1.87
C ASN A 49 -2.81 25.31 2.94
N GLU A 50 -2.59 26.48 3.53
CA GLU A 50 -1.54 26.68 4.55
C GLU A 50 -1.70 25.81 5.80
N ASN A 51 -2.90 25.34 6.10
CA ASN A 51 -3.21 24.65 7.35
C ASN A 51 -3.58 23.18 7.16
N TYR A 52 -4.18 22.83 6.03
CA TYR A 52 -4.84 21.54 5.81
C TYR A 52 -4.57 20.99 4.42
N ASN A 53 -4.51 19.65 4.35
CA ASN A 53 -4.63 18.86 3.13
C ASN A 53 -6.04 18.30 3.05
N ARG A 54 -6.72 18.46 1.90
CA ARG A 54 -8.03 17.86 1.67
C ARG A 54 -7.90 16.52 0.97
N TRP A 55 -8.60 15.54 1.52
CA TRP A 55 -8.67 14.19 1.00
C TRP A 55 -10.10 13.80 0.69
N LEU A 56 -10.27 13.05 -0.39
CA LEU A 56 -11.49 12.30 -0.67
C LEU A 56 -11.29 10.84 -0.28
N LEU A 57 -12.28 10.28 0.41
CA LEU A 57 -12.38 8.86 0.69
C LEU A 57 -13.49 8.27 -0.18
N ILE A 58 -13.11 7.39 -1.09
CA ILE A 58 -14.03 6.70 -1.98
C ILE A 58 -14.12 5.24 -1.54
N ARG A 59 -15.32 4.78 -1.17
CA ARG A 59 -15.54 3.34 -0.97
C ARG A 59 -15.48 2.64 -2.33
N ILE A 60 -14.71 1.57 -2.41
CA ILE A 60 -14.49 0.83 -3.65
C ILE A 60 -14.68 -0.67 -3.40
N ASP A 61 -15.20 -1.39 -4.38
CA ASP A 61 -15.18 -2.85 -4.37
C ASP A 61 -13.90 -3.39 -5.03
N LEU A 62 -13.55 -4.63 -4.72
CA LEU A 62 -12.31 -5.25 -5.24
C LEU A 62 -12.30 -5.43 -6.75
N TYR A 63 -13.46 -5.57 -7.41
CA TYR A 63 -13.54 -5.73 -8.85
C TYR A 63 -13.20 -4.42 -9.55
N THR A 64 -13.78 -3.30 -9.10
CA THR A 64 -13.48 -1.96 -9.59
C THR A 64 -12.03 -1.57 -9.33
N LEU A 65 -11.52 -1.83 -8.11
CA LEU A 65 -10.10 -1.60 -7.79
C LEU A 65 -9.17 -2.39 -8.72
N GLN A 66 -9.48 -3.65 -9.00
CA GLN A 66 -8.66 -4.46 -9.92
C GLN A 66 -8.70 -3.93 -11.36
N ASN A 67 -9.86 -3.49 -11.85
CA ASN A 67 -9.95 -2.91 -13.17
C ASN A 67 -9.12 -1.63 -13.28
N TYR A 68 -9.11 -0.80 -12.23
CA TYR A 68 -8.26 0.37 -12.15
C TYR A 68 -6.78 0.02 -12.23
N LEU A 69 -6.32 -0.89 -11.36
CA LEU A 69 -4.92 -1.34 -11.33
C LEU A 69 -4.47 -2.05 -12.62
N GLN A 70 -5.42 -2.58 -13.40
CA GLN A 70 -5.18 -3.18 -14.71
C GLN A 70 -5.31 -2.17 -15.87
N LYS A 71 -5.43 -0.88 -15.57
CA LYS A 71 -5.58 0.22 -16.55
C LYS A 71 -6.82 0.08 -17.44
N LYS A 72 -7.86 -0.62 -16.97
CA LYS A 72 -9.12 -0.81 -17.72
C LYS A 72 -10.10 0.33 -17.52
N ILE A 73 -10.06 0.97 -16.36
CA ILE A 73 -10.85 2.15 -16.03
C ILE A 73 -9.93 3.22 -15.43
N PRO A 74 -10.18 4.51 -15.68
CA PRO A 74 -9.45 5.61 -15.06
C PRO A 74 -9.96 5.90 -13.64
N LEU A 75 -9.16 6.60 -12.83
CA LEU A 75 -9.57 7.08 -11.51
C LEU A 75 -10.75 8.08 -11.63
N HIS A 76 -10.82 8.81 -12.73
CA HIS A 76 -11.95 9.68 -13.08
C HIS A 76 -13.31 9.00 -12.90
N ASP A 77 -13.45 7.77 -13.41
CA ASP A 77 -14.72 7.04 -13.36
C ASP A 77 -15.08 6.65 -11.93
N ILE A 78 -14.08 6.28 -11.12
CA ILE A 78 -14.22 5.89 -9.72
C ILE A 78 -14.68 7.07 -8.86
N VAL A 79 -14.13 8.26 -9.11
CA VAL A 79 -14.46 9.48 -8.35
C VAL A 79 -15.77 10.10 -8.82
N SER A 80 -16.02 10.10 -10.13
CA SER A 80 -17.23 10.71 -10.71
C SER A 80 -18.48 9.84 -10.51
N ASN A 81 -18.32 8.51 -10.49
CA ASN A 81 -19.42 7.55 -10.36
C ASN A 81 -19.11 6.50 -9.28
N PRO A 82 -18.96 6.92 -8.01
CA PRO A 82 -18.70 5.99 -6.92
C PRO A 82 -19.90 5.06 -6.71
N ASN A 83 -19.64 3.83 -6.24
CA ASN A 83 -20.66 2.79 -6.07
C ASN A 83 -21.89 3.24 -5.26
N ASP A 84 -21.66 4.05 -4.22
CA ASP A 84 -22.71 4.55 -3.32
C ASP A 84 -23.28 5.91 -3.77
N GLY A 85 -22.78 6.51 -4.86
CA GLY A 85 -23.20 7.82 -5.39
C GLY A 85 -22.61 9.04 -4.67
N PHE A 86 -21.81 8.82 -3.62
CA PHE A 86 -21.12 9.86 -2.86
C PHE A 86 -19.70 9.44 -2.49
N VAL A 87 -18.91 10.41 -2.05
CA VAL A 87 -17.59 10.25 -1.44
C VAL A 87 -17.60 10.91 -0.06
N TYR A 88 -16.63 10.58 0.79
CA TYR A 88 -16.37 11.40 1.97
C TYR A 88 -15.25 12.39 1.66
N SER A 89 -15.30 13.57 2.25
CA SER A 89 -14.22 14.55 2.24
C SER A 89 -13.77 14.80 3.67
N VAL A 90 -12.47 15.02 3.85
CA VAL A 90 -11.87 15.37 5.15
C VAL A 90 -10.68 16.29 4.96
N ASP A 91 -10.53 17.22 5.90
CA ASP A 91 -9.39 18.11 5.99
C ASP A 91 -8.46 17.58 7.10
N ILE A 92 -7.19 17.35 6.75
CA ILE A 92 -6.17 16.80 7.66
C ILE A 92 -5.08 17.85 7.86
N ASP A 93 -4.81 18.21 9.12
CA ASP A 93 -3.75 19.16 9.47
C ASP A 93 -2.36 18.48 9.57
N HIS A 94 -1.36 19.27 9.97
CA HIS A 94 0.02 18.82 10.14
C HIS A 94 0.19 17.82 11.30
N ASP A 95 -0.71 17.85 12.29
CA ASP A 95 -0.71 16.98 13.46
C ASP A 95 -1.58 15.72 13.25
N ILE A 96 -2.07 15.50 12.02
CA ILE A 96 -2.91 14.36 11.61
C ILE A 96 -4.29 14.38 12.31
N ASN A 97 -4.80 15.57 12.62
CA ASN A 97 -6.18 15.72 13.08
C ASN A 97 -7.15 15.79 11.90
N TYR A 98 -8.22 15.00 11.98
CA TYR A 98 -9.29 14.96 10.99
C TYR A 98 -10.36 16.00 11.34
N THR A 99 -10.61 16.94 10.44
CA THR A 99 -11.59 18.01 10.61
C THR A 99 -12.47 18.15 9.36
N ASN A 100 -13.58 18.89 9.48
CA ASN A 100 -14.50 19.20 8.37
C ASN A 100 -14.93 17.96 7.55
N SER A 101 -15.19 16.85 8.25
CA SER A 101 -15.58 15.60 7.61
C SER A 101 -17.02 15.69 7.08
N LYS A 102 -17.17 15.45 5.77
CA LYS A 102 -18.45 15.57 5.07
C LYS A 102 -18.67 14.39 4.13
N MET A 103 -19.89 13.88 4.08
CA MET A 103 -20.38 13.09 2.95
C MET A 103 -20.80 14.05 1.82
N VAL A 104 -20.23 13.87 0.63
CA VAL A 104 -20.46 14.73 -0.53
C VAL A 104 -20.92 13.88 -1.69
N PHE A 105 -22.10 14.17 -2.24
CA PHE A 105 -22.56 13.52 -3.46
C PHE A 105 -21.63 13.82 -4.63
N ALA A 106 -21.37 12.83 -5.49
CA ALA A 106 -20.38 12.96 -6.55
C ALA A 106 -20.69 14.12 -7.52
N PHE A 107 -21.97 14.37 -7.80
CA PHE A 107 -22.40 15.49 -8.65
C PHE A 107 -22.20 16.88 -8.04
N ASN A 108 -21.93 16.97 -6.73
CA ASN A 108 -21.61 18.22 -6.03
C ASN A 108 -20.10 18.45 -5.90
N LEU A 109 -19.26 17.54 -6.37
CA LEU A 109 -17.82 17.74 -6.39
C LEU A 109 -17.45 18.83 -7.40
N PHE A 110 -16.48 19.66 -7.03
CA PHE A 110 -15.88 20.60 -7.96
C PHE A 110 -15.09 19.83 -9.03
N GLU A 111 -15.13 20.32 -10.27
CA GLU A 111 -14.42 19.70 -11.40
C GLU A 111 -12.92 19.53 -11.13
N GLU A 112 -12.29 20.44 -10.39
CA GLU A 112 -10.87 20.38 -10.02
C GLU A 112 -10.52 19.25 -9.04
N TYR A 113 -11.51 18.68 -8.34
CA TYR A 113 -11.32 17.53 -7.46
C TYR A 113 -11.59 16.21 -8.20
N ILE A 114 -12.02 16.28 -9.45
CA ILE A 114 -12.25 15.12 -10.31
C ILE A 114 -10.99 14.91 -11.16
N PRO A 115 -10.36 13.72 -11.12
CA PRO A 115 -9.18 13.41 -11.92
C PRO A 115 -9.43 13.58 -13.42
N SER A 116 -8.34 13.75 -14.19
CA SER A 116 -8.39 13.72 -15.66
C SER A 116 -9.00 12.40 -16.16
N LYS A 117 -9.70 12.43 -17.31
CA LYS A 117 -10.23 11.21 -17.95
C LYS A 117 -9.15 10.18 -18.30
N GLU A 118 -7.90 10.63 -18.45
CA GLU A 118 -6.74 9.79 -18.72
C GLU A 118 -6.00 9.33 -17.45
N SER A 119 -6.60 9.49 -16.27
CA SER A 119 -6.03 9.10 -14.96
C SER A 119 -6.01 7.58 -14.75
N PHE A 120 -5.50 6.81 -15.71
CA PHE A 120 -5.25 5.39 -15.56
C PHE A 120 -4.17 5.13 -14.52
N TYR A 121 -4.18 3.94 -13.93
CA TYR A 121 -3.16 3.56 -12.98
C TYR A 121 -1.76 3.56 -13.61
N GLU A 122 -0.86 4.34 -13.03
CA GLU A 122 0.55 4.39 -13.39
C GLU A 122 1.34 3.77 -12.23
N PHE A 123 1.76 2.51 -12.43
CA PHE A 123 2.67 1.87 -11.50
C PHE A 123 4.09 2.28 -11.84
N GLU A 124 4.67 3.13 -11.01
CA GLU A 124 6.11 3.31 -10.94
C GLU A 124 6.60 2.59 -9.69
N PRO A 125 7.33 1.46 -9.81
CA PRO A 125 8.03 0.92 -8.66
C PRO A 125 9.01 2.00 -8.19
N GLN A 126 8.83 2.49 -6.94
CA GLN A 126 9.81 3.39 -6.36
C GLN A 126 11.16 2.69 -6.36
N GLU A 127 12.13 3.29 -7.05
CA GLU A 127 13.50 2.83 -6.98
C GLU A 127 14.06 3.11 -5.58
N GLU A 128 14.68 2.06 -5.02
CA GLU A 128 15.58 2.08 -3.86
C GLU A 128 14.95 2.36 -2.49
N VAL A 129 14.22 1.37 -1.98
CA VAL A 129 14.50 1.02 -0.58
C VAL A 129 15.95 0.50 -0.54
N ASP A 130 16.85 1.25 0.10
CA ASP A 130 18.21 0.76 0.35
C ASP A 130 18.15 -0.41 1.35
N LEU A 131 17.89 -1.60 0.82
CA LEU A 131 17.83 -2.86 1.56
C LEU A 131 19.16 -3.14 2.27
N PHE A 132 20.27 -2.61 1.77
CA PHE A 132 21.57 -2.77 2.40
C PHE A 132 21.65 -1.95 3.70
N SER A 133 21.22 -0.69 3.67
CA SER A 133 21.11 0.14 4.87
C SER A 133 20.13 -0.41 5.91
N LEU A 134 18.97 -0.92 5.48
CA LEU A 134 18.00 -1.55 6.40
C LEU A 134 18.55 -2.85 7.03
N SER A 135 19.25 -3.67 6.24
CA SER A 135 19.91 -4.89 6.72
C SER A 135 20.96 -4.58 7.79
N LEU A 136 21.75 -3.52 7.58
CA LEU A 136 22.74 -3.05 8.55
C LEU A 136 22.09 -2.52 9.84
N GLN A 137 21.03 -1.71 9.72
CA GLN A 137 20.32 -1.15 10.87
C GLN A 137 19.70 -2.24 11.74
N GLN A 138 19.02 -3.22 11.12
CA GLN A 138 18.32 -4.29 11.83
C GLN A 138 19.26 -5.43 12.26
N LYS A 139 20.51 -5.43 11.77
CA LYS A 139 21.50 -6.50 11.97
C LYS A 139 20.94 -7.87 11.56
N SER A 140 20.12 -7.90 10.51
CA SER A 140 19.45 -9.10 10.01
C SER A 140 19.36 -9.07 8.50
N GLY A 141 19.54 -10.23 7.85
CA GLY A 141 19.29 -10.35 6.42
C GLY A 141 17.80 -10.12 6.10
N LEU A 142 17.54 -9.34 5.06
CA LEU A 142 16.19 -9.06 4.59
C LEU A 142 15.80 -10.04 3.47
N LEU A 143 14.55 -10.50 3.52
CA LEU A 143 13.92 -11.28 2.44
C LEU A 143 12.82 -10.42 1.83
N GLU A 144 13.00 -10.04 0.58
CA GLU A 144 11.98 -9.36 -0.21
C GLU A 144 11.34 -10.35 -1.20
N LEU A 145 10.01 -10.32 -1.30
CA LEU A 145 9.24 -11.21 -2.17
C LEU A 145 8.27 -10.40 -3.02
N HIS A 146 8.56 -10.32 -4.32
CA HIS A 146 7.66 -9.77 -5.33
C HIS A 146 6.94 -10.90 -6.06
N ILE A 147 5.61 -10.93 -5.98
CA ILE A 147 4.78 -11.97 -6.60
C ILE A 147 3.91 -11.33 -7.68
N SER A 148 4.19 -11.65 -8.95
CA SER A 148 3.46 -11.15 -10.11
C SER A 148 3.16 -12.28 -11.10
N GLY A 149 2.14 -12.10 -11.95
CA GLY A 149 1.77 -13.08 -12.98
C GLY A 149 0.26 -13.19 -13.23
N GLN A 150 -0.12 -13.98 -14.23
CA GLN A 150 -1.52 -14.13 -14.64
C GLN A 150 -2.36 -14.76 -13.51
N GLY A 151 -3.44 -14.06 -13.13
CA GLY A 151 -4.35 -14.48 -12.05
C GLY A 151 -3.93 -14.04 -10.65
N ILE A 152 -2.73 -13.49 -10.48
CA ILE A 152 -2.32 -12.84 -9.22
C ILE A 152 -2.98 -11.47 -9.18
N LYS A 153 -3.75 -11.22 -8.11
CA LYS A 153 -4.49 -9.98 -7.90
C LYS A 153 -3.77 -9.16 -6.84
N TYR A 154 -4.02 -7.86 -6.86
CA TYR A 154 -3.55 -6.98 -5.82
C TYR A 154 -4.09 -7.42 -4.44
N GLY A 155 -3.20 -7.56 -3.47
CA GLY A 155 -3.50 -8.03 -2.11
C GLY A 155 -3.99 -9.49 -1.99
N SER A 156 -4.07 -10.25 -3.08
CA SER A 156 -4.57 -11.63 -3.04
C SER A 156 -3.90 -12.53 -4.08
N ILE A 157 -3.43 -13.68 -3.62
CA ILE A 157 -2.78 -14.69 -4.46
C ILE A 157 -3.68 -15.94 -4.45
N PRO A 158 -4.08 -16.47 -5.63
CA PRO A 158 -4.79 -17.74 -5.69
C PRO A 158 -4.00 -18.86 -5.00
N LEU A 159 -4.68 -19.74 -4.26
CA LEU A 159 -4.04 -20.76 -3.45
C LEU A 159 -3.21 -21.75 -4.28
N ASP A 160 -3.64 -22.07 -5.50
CA ASP A 160 -2.90 -22.90 -6.44
C ASP A 160 -1.57 -22.24 -6.85
N LYS A 161 -1.54 -20.91 -7.00
CA LYS A 161 -0.31 -20.15 -7.29
C LYS A 161 0.58 -20.05 -6.06
N TYR A 162 -0.01 -19.78 -4.90
CA TYR A 162 0.73 -19.69 -3.64
C TYR A 162 1.37 -21.03 -3.24
N SER A 163 0.65 -22.14 -3.45
CA SER A 163 1.13 -23.48 -3.08
C SER A 163 2.42 -23.89 -3.82
N VAL A 164 2.69 -23.35 -5.01
CA VAL A 164 3.94 -23.57 -5.74
C VAL A 164 5.12 -22.81 -5.11
N ILE A 165 4.86 -21.74 -4.39
CA ILE A 165 5.88 -20.91 -3.73
C ILE A 165 6.31 -21.53 -2.40
N ILE A 166 5.39 -22.17 -1.66
CA ILE A 166 5.68 -22.75 -0.33
C ILE A 166 6.90 -23.69 -0.32
N PRO A 167 7.03 -24.67 -1.23
CA PRO A 167 8.20 -25.54 -1.26
C PRO A 167 9.52 -24.78 -1.44
N LYS A 168 9.52 -23.69 -2.22
CA LYS A 168 10.72 -22.86 -2.43
C LYS A 168 11.13 -22.14 -1.14
N ILE A 169 10.18 -21.69 -0.33
CA ILE A 169 10.47 -21.08 0.99
C ILE A 169 11.12 -22.11 1.91
N GLU A 170 10.62 -23.34 1.91
CA GLU A 170 11.20 -24.43 2.69
C GLU A 170 12.62 -24.80 2.21
N ASP A 171 12.88 -24.76 0.90
CA ASP A 171 14.22 -24.96 0.35
C ASP A 171 15.17 -23.83 0.75
N ILE A 172 14.73 -22.57 0.76
CA ILE A 172 15.51 -21.44 1.28
C ILE A 172 15.89 -21.70 2.74
N ARG A 173 14.93 -22.10 3.58
CA ARG A 173 15.16 -22.42 5.00
C ARG A 173 16.21 -23.53 5.17
N LYS A 174 16.10 -24.62 4.42
CA LYS A 174 17.05 -25.75 4.47
C LYS A 174 18.47 -25.34 4.06
N ASN A 175 18.58 -24.53 3.01
CA ASN A 175 19.88 -24.06 2.52
C ASN A 175 20.56 -23.11 3.50
N LEU A 176 19.80 -22.18 4.12
CA LEU A 176 20.31 -21.31 5.18
C LEU A 176 20.80 -22.12 6.39
N ALA A 177 20.01 -23.11 6.83
CA ALA A 177 20.39 -23.98 7.95
C ALA A 177 21.67 -24.78 7.64
N SER A 178 21.78 -25.35 6.44
CA SER A 178 22.94 -26.13 6.01
C SER A 178 24.22 -25.26 5.94
N LYS A 179 24.11 -24.05 5.40
CA LYS A 179 25.22 -23.08 5.33
C LYS A 179 25.66 -22.65 6.73
N TYR A 180 24.72 -22.39 7.64
CA TYR A 180 25.02 -22.08 9.04
C TYR A 180 25.78 -23.24 9.74
N ILE A 181 25.29 -24.47 9.60
CA ILE A 181 25.93 -25.66 10.20
C ILE A 181 27.36 -25.83 9.67
N SER A 182 27.56 -25.65 8.36
CA SER A 182 28.89 -25.73 7.72
C SER A 182 29.84 -24.66 8.26
N LEU A 183 29.40 -23.40 8.33
CA LEU A 183 30.19 -22.30 8.89
C LEU A 183 30.54 -22.52 10.38
N TYR A 184 29.59 -23.03 11.18
CA TYR A 184 29.82 -23.30 12.59
C TYR A 184 30.86 -24.41 12.79
N LYS A 185 30.78 -25.50 12.02
CA LYS A 185 31.76 -26.60 12.06
C LYS A 185 33.16 -26.11 11.65
N ASN A 186 33.28 -25.45 10.50
CA ASN A 186 34.57 -24.95 10.01
C ASN A 186 35.23 -23.97 11.00
N ASN A 187 34.46 -23.07 11.63
CA ASN A 187 35.00 -22.14 12.63
C ASN A 187 35.41 -22.83 13.95
N LYS A 188 34.74 -23.93 14.31
CA LYS A 188 35.08 -24.73 15.49
C LYS A 188 36.37 -25.50 15.26
N ASP A 189 36.53 -26.08 14.07
CA ASP A 189 37.74 -26.81 13.66
C ASP A 189 38.94 -25.85 13.55
N LEU A 190 38.76 -24.65 12.98
CA LEU A 190 39.78 -23.58 12.95
C LEU A 190 40.20 -23.08 14.34
N LYS A 191 39.33 -23.15 15.35
CA LYS A 191 39.69 -22.82 16.75
C LYS A 191 40.48 -23.95 17.42
N LEU A 192 40.06 -25.20 17.22
CA LEU A 192 40.75 -26.37 17.75
C LEU A 192 42.19 -26.49 17.21
N ASP A 193 42.41 -26.18 15.93
CA ASP A 193 43.76 -26.16 15.34
C ASP A 193 44.65 -25.05 15.91
N LYS A 194 44.07 -23.90 16.30
CA LYS A 194 44.85 -22.80 16.92
C LYS A 194 45.23 -23.09 18.37
N ASP A 195 44.36 -23.76 19.12
CA ASP A 195 44.62 -24.13 20.51
C ASP A 195 45.56 -25.35 20.63
N ALA A 196 45.74 -26.13 19.56
CA ALA A 196 46.67 -27.28 19.51
C ALA A 196 48.12 -26.90 19.14
N ILE A 197 48.40 -25.63 18.80
CA ILE A 197 49.73 -25.12 18.41
C ILE A 197 50.41 -24.33 19.56
N LEU A 198 49.77 -24.25 20.73
CA LEU A 198 50.32 -23.68 21.98
C LEU A 198 50.71 -24.78 22.98
#